data_AF-A0A7S3GR51-F1
#
_entry.id   AF-A0A7S3GR51-F1
#
_cell.length_a   1.000
_cell.length_b   1.000
_cell.length_c   1.000
_cell.angle_alpha   90.00
_cell.angle_beta   90.00
_cell.angle_gamma   90.00
#
_symmetry.space_group_name_H-M   'P 1'
#
loop_
_entity.id
_entity.type
_entity.pdbx_description
1 polymer ?
#
loop_
_entity_poly.entity_id
_entity_poly.type
_entity_poly.pdbx_seq_one_letter_code
_entity_poly.pdbx_strand_id
1 'polypeptide(L)'
;RENPAPGDVAVVSVGYTYGGRRSKLLDSLKKGGLPLEPGSWQESTQELDFSEFFGPGLMGSGGGDRSGKFWQYEGSLTAPPCSRGVQWVVRHDALPASPDSLEAFKEAIAALTPVAQAEVGNARKLQSACGRTMTLRSTSDVTPQMQLEPRAEDGGFQTAVAEALAEQKKFAAAMVPEPPKLYKECLDRLARAATDLGVAKSHRHNTCKAGAEAQAKLKTVQPGLSRVRVVEQYKGNMAKCETASAVIASLAKELSGGKARCASLKGEKPKAKDEQPMSGSVSGALSALDPSGLLR
;
A
#
# COMPACT_ATOMS: atom_id res chain seq x y z
N ARG A 1 -18.46 25.17 -24.90
CA ARG A 1 -17.52 25.30 -23.75
C ARG A 1 -16.18 25.65 -24.34
N GLU A 2 -15.62 26.78 -23.94
CA GLU A 2 -14.34 27.30 -24.44
C GLU A 2 -13.21 26.33 -24.04
N ASN A 3 -12.15 26.24 -24.84
CA ASN A 3 -10.96 25.47 -24.42
C ASN A 3 -10.36 26.15 -23.19
N PRO A 4 -9.81 25.39 -22.22
CA PRO A 4 -9.03 26.00 -21.15
C PRO A 4 -7.90 26.82 -21.77
N ALA A 5 -7.60 27.99 -21.20
CA ALA A 5 -6.45 28.76 -21.65
C ALA A 5 -5.18 27.93 -21.39
N PRO A 6 -4.11 28.14 -22.17
CA PRO A 6 -2.85 27.43 -21.95
C PRO A 6 -2.37 27.59 -20.52
N GLY A 7 -2.28 26.49 -19.77
CA GLY A 7 -1.83 26.47 -18.38
C GLY A 7 -2.94 26.46 -17.32
N ASP A 8 -4.21 26.64 -17.68
CA ASP A 8 -5.33 26.61 -16.72
C ASP A 8 -5.57 25.22 -16.13
N VAL A 9 -5.23 24.17 -16.89
CA VAL A 9 -5.43 22.78 -16.49
C VAL A 9 -4.11 22.03 -16.63
N ALA A 10 -3.64 21.48 -15.52
CA ALA A 10 -2.53 20.54 -15.48
C ALA A 10 -3.03 19.14 -15.08
N VAL A 11 -2.53 18.11 -15.76
CA VAL A 11 -2.81 16.71 -15.43
C VAL A 11 -1.50 16.02 -15.09
N VAL A 12 -1.41 15.52 -13.87
CA VAL A 12 -0.30 14.65 -13.43
C VAL A 12 -0.68 13.20 -13.71
N SER A 13 0.14 12.50 -14.49
CA SER A 13 -0.09 11.11 -14.87
C SER A 13 0.98 10.21 -14.29
N VAL A 14 0.54 9.12 -13.65
CA VAL A 14 1.42 8.13 -13.02
C VAL A 14 1.03 6.75 -13.53
N GLY A 15 1.98 6.07 -14.16
CA GLY A 15 1.82 4.69 -14.59
C GLY A 15 2.14 3.71 -13.47
N TYR A 16 1.52 2.52 -13.50
CA TYR A 16 1.81 1.43 -12.59
C TYR A 16 2.23 0.17 -13.36
N THR A 17 3.10 -0.63 -12.74
CA THR A 17 3.54 -1.92 -13.23
C THR A 17 3.51 -2.96 -12.11
N TYR A 18 3.47 -4.24 -12.48
CA TYR A 18 3.54 -5.33 -11.52
C TYR A 18 4.85 -5.28 -10.73
N GLY A 19 4.74 -5.29 -9.40
CA GLY A 19 5.90 -5.33 -8.51
C GLY A 19 5.55 -5.84 -7.11
N GLY A 20 6.56 -6.16 -6.31
CA GLY A 20 6.37 -6.67 -4.95
C GLY A 20 6.01 -5.60 -3.91
N ARG A 21 6.03 -4.31 -4.28
CA ARG A 21 5.72 -3.20 -3.39
C ARG A 21 4.24 -2.83 -3.49
N ARG A 22 3.59 -2.66 -2.34
CA ARG A 22 2.21 -2.16 -2.28
C ARG A 22 2.18 -0.66 -2.56
N SER A 23 1.26 -0.21 -3.41
CA SER A 23 0.96 1.21 -3.60
C SER A 23 -0.03 1.65 -2.55
N LYS A 24 0.30 2.68 -1.79
CA LYS A 24 -0.60 3.21 -0.76
C LYS A 24 -1.87 3.77 -1.39
N LEU A 25 -1.72 4.49 -2.50
CA LEU A 25 -2.86 5.10 -3.17
C LEU A 25 -3.83 4.05 -3.73
N LEU A 26 -3.32 3.07 -4.50
CA LEU A 26 -4.18 2.04 -5.08
C LEU A 26 -4.86 1.20 -4.00
N ASP A 27 -4.17 0.94 -2.89
CA ASP A 27 -4.76 0.20 -1.77
C ASP A 27 -5.82 1.02 -1.04
N SER A 28 -5.62 2.32 -0.83
CA SER A 28 -6.63 3.22 -0.25
C SER A 28 -7.87 3.31 -1.14
N LEU A 29 -7.69 3.43 -2.45
CA LEU A 29 -8.79 3.46 -3.42
C LEU A 29 -9.53 2.12 -3.45
N LYS A 30 -8.81 0.99 -3.48
CA LYS A 30 -9.41 -0.35 -3.42
C LYS A 30 -10.21 -0.57 -2.14
N LYS A 31 -9.70 -0.13 -0.98
CA LYS A 31 -10.41 -0.19 0.30
C LYS A 31 -11.69 0.65 0.33
N GLY A 32 -11.71 1.76 -0.42
CA GLY A 32 -12.91 2.59 -0.60
C GLY A 32 -14.01 1.93 -1.42
N GLY A 33 -13.73 0.77 -2.04
CA GLY A 33 -14.65 0.08 -2.95
C GLY A 33 -14.44 0.56 -4.39
N LEU A 34 -14.23 -0.39 -5.30
CA LEU A 34 -14.19 -0.10 -6.74
C LEU A 34 -15.60 -0.27 -7.33
N PRO A 35 -16.07 0.66 -8.18
CA PRO A 35 -17.35 0.50 -8.86
C PRO A 35 -17.28 -0.67 -9.83
N LEU A 36 -18.28 -1.55 -9.76
CA LEU A 36 -18.42 -2.73 -10.65
C LEU A 36 -19.63 -2.62 -11.58
N GLU A 37 -20.48 -1.61 -11.38
CA GLU A 37 -21.70 -1.40 -12.17
C GLU A 37 -21.66 -0.04 -12.90
N PRO A 38 -22.06 0.03 -14.18
CA PRO A 38 -22.11 1.30 -14.91
C PRO A 38 -22.98 2.35 -14.21
N GLY A 39 -22.45 3.56 -14.03
CA GLY A 39 -23.15 4.65 -13.35
C GLY A 39 -23.17 4.57 -11.82
N SER A 40 -22.60 3.52 -11.23
CA SER A 40 -22.38 3.44 -9.78
C SER A 40 -21.21 4.31 -9.34
N TRP A 41 -21.29 4.82 -8.12
CA TRP A 41 -20.23 5.59 -7.47
C TRP A 41 -19.92 4.98 -6.11
N GLN A 42 -18.67 5.11 -5.68
CA GLN A 42 -18.22 4.71 -4.36
C GLN A 42 -17.59 5.92 -3.69
N GLU A 43 -18.01 6.23 -2.47
CA GLU A 43 -17.39 7.26 -1.65
C GLU A 43 -16.38 6.59 -0.72
N SER A 44 -15.15 7.07 -0.76
CA SER A 44 -14.08 6.59 0.11
C SER A 44 -13.80 7.60 1.20
N THR A 45 -13.79 7.14 2.45
CA THR A 45 -13.28 7.90 3.60
C THR A 45 -11.78 7.69 3.81
N GLN A 46 -11.12 6.93 2.94
CA GLN A 46 -9.69 6.67 3.05
C GLN A 46 -8.90 7.92 2.67
N GLU A 47 -7.91 8.25 3.50
CA GLU A 47 -6.93 9.26 3.16
C GLU A 47 -6.11 8.84 1.94
N LEU A 48 -5.97 9.75 0.98
CA LEU A 48 -5.21 9.53 -0.25
C LEU A 48 -3.80 10.09 -0.07
N ASP A 49 -2.81 9.21 -0.06
CA ASP A 49 -1.40 9.56 0.05
C ASP A 49 -0.75 9.56 -1.34
N PHE A 50 -0.43 10.76 -1.83
CA PHE A 50 0.24 10.97 -3.12
C PHE A 50 1.76 11.06 -3.01
N SER A 51 2.35 10.93 -1.83
CA SER A 51 3.80 11.11 -1.61
C SER A 51 4.64 10.15 -2.47
N GLU A 52 4.13 8.95 -2.76
CA GLU A 52 4.82 7.96 -3.59
C GLU A 52 4.99 8.39 -5.06
N PHE A 53 4.27 9.43 -5.50
CA PHE A 53 4.35 9.94 -6.86
C PHE A 53 5.66 10.67 -7.13
N PHE A 54 6.15 11.37 -6.13
CA PHE A 54 7.29 12.29 -6.25
C PHE A 54 8.60 11.69 -5.73
N GLY A 55 8.53 10.53 -5.09
CA GLY A 55 9.70 9.80 -4.61
C GLY A 55 10.47 9.05 -5.71
N PRO A 56 11.63 8.46 -5.35
CA PRO A 56 12.46 7.72 -6.30
C PRO A 56 11.68 6.52 -6.88
N GLY A 57 11.69 6.39 -8.21
CA GLY A 57 11.10 5.26 -8.92
C GLY A 57 11.94 3.98 -8.83
N LEU A 58 11.53 2.93 -9.57
CA LEU A 58 12.26 1.65 -9.66
C LEU A 58 13.71 1.81 -10.19
N MET A 59 14.00 2.86 -10.98
CA MET A 59 15.33 3.14 -11.52
C MET A 59 16.12 4.19 -10.71
N GLY A 60 15.54 4.76 -9.64
CA GLY A 60 16.11 5.86 -8.87
C GLY A 60 16.74 5.40 -7.56
N SER A 61 17.80 4.60 -7.59
CA SER A 61 18.55 4.29 -6.36
C SER A 61 20.05 4.01 -6.59
N GLY A 62 20.64 4.58 -7.65
CA GLY A 62 22.07 4.42 -7.96
C GLY A 62 22.96 5.60 -7.54
N GLY A 63 22.40 6.77 -7.21
CA GLY A 63 23.20 7.91 -6.80
C GLY A 63 22.37 9.10 -6.33
N GLY A 64 22.27 9.26 -5.01
CA GLY A 64 21.93 10.50 -4.28
C GLY A 64 20.57 11.17 -4.51
N ASP A 65 20.06 11.17 -5.74
CA ASP A 65 18.85 11.87 -6.16
C ASP A 65 17.60 11.04 -5.83
N ARG A 66 16.80 11.59 -4.91
CA ARG A 66 15.52 11.00 -4.48
C ARG A 66 14.32 11.62 -5.22
N SER A 67 14.56 12.42 -6.27
CA SER A 67 13.49 13.09 -7.01
C SER A 67 12.83 12.20 -8.05
N GLY A 68 11.52 12.36 -8.21
CA GLY A 68 10.78 11.80 -9.33
C GLY A 68 11.05 12.60 -10.61
N LYS A 69 11.21 11.90 -11.73
CA LYS A 69 11.35 12.50 -13.07
C LYS A 69 10.04 12.46 -13.84
N PHE A 70 9.72 13.54 -14.55
CA PHE A 70 8.46 13.72 -15.26
C PHE A 70 8.68 14.33 -16.65
N TRP A 71 7.99 13.80 -17.65
CA TRP A 71 7.87 14.42 -18.96
C TRP A 71 6.72 15.44 -18.96
N GLN A 72 7.03 16.68 -19.33
CA GLN A 72 6.06 17.74 -19.49
C GLN A 72 5.79 17.99 -20.98
N TYR A 73 4.52 18.10 -21.37
CA TYR A 73 4.11 18.51 -22.72
C TYR A 73 2.69 19.09 -22.74
N GLU A 74 2.36 19.86 -23.79
CA GLU A 74 1.00 20.34 -24.01
C GLU A 74 0.17 19.34 -24.85
N GLY A 75 -1.04 19.07 -24.38
CA GLY A 75 -1.94 18.11 -24.99
C GLY A 75 -3.42 18.49 -24.88
N SER A 76 -4.25 17.46 -24.79
CA SER A 76 -5.70 17.59 -24.70
C SER A 76 -6.25 16.67 -23.63
N LEU A 77 -7.52 16.87 -23.25
CA LEU A 77 -8.24 15.89 -22.45
C LEU A 77 -8.34 14.56 -23.21
N THR A 78 -8.20 13.45 -22.50
CA THR A 78 -8.28 12.09 -23.05
C THR A 78 -9.71 11.57 -23.16
N ALA A 79 -10.69 12.33 -22.66
CA ALA A 79 -12.12 12.07 -22.78
C ALA A 79 -12.83 13.27 -23.43
N PRO A 80 -14.00 13.06 -24.08
CA PRO A 80 -14.82 14.14 -24.61
C PRO A 80 -15.05 15.24 -23.55
N PRO A 81 -14.91 16.54 -23.90
CA PRO A 81 -14.87 17.11 -25.25
C PRO A 81 -13.48 17.16 -25.92
N CYS A 82 -12.45 16.50 -25.37
CA CYS A 82 -11.10 16.48 -25.96
C CYS A 82 -10.45 17.87 -26.12
N SER A 83 -10.80 18.82 -25.26
CA SER A 83 -10.27 20.20 -25.29
C SER A 83 -8.74 20.24 -25.21
N ARG A 84 -8.13 21.13 -26.00
CA ARG A 84 -6.68 21.39 -26.05
C ARG A 84 -6.25 22.34 -24.92
N GLY A 85 -4.95 22.57 -24.77
CA GLY A 85 -4.38 23.50 -23.77
C GLY A 85 -4.04 22.86 -22.43
N VAL A 86 -4.15 21.53 -22.33
CA VAL A 86 -3.87 20.79 -21.09
C VAL A 86 -2.36 20.58 -20.94
N GLN A 87 -1.79 21.01 -19.83
CA GLN A 87 -0.39 20.72 -19.47
C GLN A 87 -0.30 19.32 -18.86
N TRP A 88 0.29 18.38 -19.59
CA TRP A 88 0.52 17.02 -19.10
C TRP A 88 1.88 16.92 -18.43
N VAL A 89 1.90 16.35 -17.23
CA VAL A 89 3.10 16.03 -16.45
C VAL A 89 3.09 14.53 -16.17
N VAL A 90 3.75 13.76 -17.02
CA VAL A 90 3.73 12.29 -17.01
C VAL A 90 4.98 11.76 -16.34
N ARG A 91 4.82 10.96 -15.29
CA ARG A 91 5.97 10.34 -14.61
C ARG A 91 6.76 9.47 -15.58
N HIS A 92 8.09 9.63 -15.56
CA HIS A 92 9.01 8.86 -16.39
C HIS A 92 8.99 7.37 -16.01
N ASP A 93 9.11 7.07 -14.72
CA ASP A 93 9.13 5.69 -14.22
C ASP A 93 7.74 5.25 -13.76
N ALA A 94 7.32 4.05 -14.16
CA ALA A 94 6.13 3.43 -13.60
C ALA A 94 6.37 3.02 -12.14
N LEU A 95 5.34 3.15 -11.31
CA LEU A 95 5.35 2.71 -9.93
C LEU A 95 5.07 1.21 -9.81
N PRO A 96 5.82 0.47 -8.98
CA PRO A 96 5.47 -0.90 -8.66
C PRO A 96 4.21 -0.93 -7.79
N ALA A 97 3.27 -1.81 -8.14
CA ALA A 97 2.09 -2.10 -7.34
C ALA A 97 1.89 -3.62 -7.21
N SER A 98 1.24 -4.03 -6.12
CA SER A 98 0.92 -5.44 -5.87
C SER A 98 0.01 -6.01 -6.97
N PRO A 99 0.23 -7.28 -7.39
CA PRO A 99 -0.61 -7.94 -8.38
C PRO A 99 -2.10 -7.87 -8.04
N ASP A 100 -2.45 -8.18 -6.78
CA ASP A 100 -3.83 -8.13 -6.27
C ASP A 100 -4.49 -6.74 -6.39
N SER A 101 -3.71 -5.66 -6.21
CA SER A 101 -4.25 -4.31 -6.39
C SER A 101 -4.48 -4.01 -7.87
N LEU A 102 -3.51 -4.33 -8.74
CA LEU A 102 -3.65 -4.11 -10.18
C LEU A 102 -4.76 -4.95 -10.81
N GLU A 103 -4.93 -6.20 -10.36
CA GLU A 103 -5.98 -7.10 -10.82
C GLU A 103 -7.37 -6.56 -10.45
N ALA A 104 -7.57 -6.10 -9.20
CA ALA A 104 -8.84 -5.51 -8.79
C ALA A 104 -9.25 -4.30 -9.65
N PHE A 105 -8.29 -3.42 -10.01
CA PHE A 105 -8.58 -2.30 -10.91
C PHE A 105 -8.88 -2.76 -12.34
N LYS A 106 -8.16 -3.77 -12.86
CA LYS A 106 -8.43 -4.33 -14.19
C LYS A 106 -9.81 -4.98 -14.25
N GLU A 107 -10.21 -5.70 -13.21
CA GLU A 107 -11.55 -6.30 -13.10
C GLU A 107 -12.63 -5.24 -13.08
N ALA A 108 -12.47 -4.18 -12.28
CA ALA A 108 -13.41 -3.06 -12.25
C ALA A 108 -13.53 -2.38 -13.62
N ILE A 109 -12.41 -2.09 -14.29
CA ILE A 109 -12.42 -1.51 -15.63
C ILE A 109 -13.11 -2.45 -16.64
N ALA A 110 -12.85 -3.76 -16.56
CA ALA A 110 -13.48 -4.74 -17.43
C ALA A 110 -15.00 -4.81 -17.22
N ALA A 111 -15.46 -4.80 -15.96
CA ALA A 111 -16.88 -4.79 -15.61
C ALA A 111 -17.61 -3.54 -16.13
N LEU A 112 -16.91 -2.40 -16.16
CA LEU A 112 -17.46 -1.12 -16.64
C LEU A 112 -17.29 -0.90 -18.15
N THR A 113 -16.54 -1.75 -18.84
CA THR A 113 -16.34 -1.60 -20.29
C THR A 113 -17.59 -2.08 -21.04
N PRO A 114 -18.21 -1.25 -21.91
CA PRO A 114 -19.38 -1.67 -22.68
C PRO A 114 -19.08 -2.89 -23.54
N VAL A 115 -20.02 -3.84 -23.62
CA VAL A 115 -19.90 -5.06 -24.46
C VAL A 115 -19.66 -4.73 -25.93
N ALA A 116 -20.16 -3.58 -26.40
CA ALA A 116 -19.97 -3.10 -27.77
C ALA A 116 -18.55 -2.59 -28.06
N GLN A 117 -17.71 -2.38 -27.04
CA GLN A 117 -16.36 -1.89 -27.22
C GLN A 117 -15.42 -3.04 -27.63
N ALA A 118 -14.67 -2.85 -28.72
CA ALA A 118 -13.81 -3.89 -29.29
C ALA A 118 -12.61 -4.29 -28.41
N GLU A 119 -12.12 -3.38 -27.57
CA GLU A 119 -10.99 -3.60 -26.66
C GLU A 119 -11.46 -3.35 -25.23
N VAL A 120 -11.19 -4.29 -24.31
CA VAL A 120 -11.50 -4.10 -22.88
C VAL A 120 -10.60 -3.01 -22.31
N GLY A 121 -11.17 -1.96 -21.70
CA GLY A 121 -10.39 -0.85 -21.16
C GLY A 121 -11.11 0.50 -21.19
N ASN A 122 -10.49 1.48 -20.53
CA ASN A 122 -10.96 2.86 -20.47
C ASN A 122 -9.90 3.88 -20.93
N ALA A 123 -8.84 3.41 -21.61
CA ALA A 123 -7.76 4.25 -22.09
C ALA A 123 -7.98 4.65 -23.56
N ARG A 124 -7.73 5.93 -23.88
CA ARG A 124 -7.74 6.43 -25.26
C ARG A 124 -6.53 5.89 -26.03
N LYS A 125 -6.73 5.54 -27.30
CA LYS A 125 -5.63 5.14 -28.21
C LYS A 125 -4.58 6.25 -28.32
N LEU A 126 -3.32 5.84 -28.48
CA LEU A 126 -2.21 6.78 -28.64
C LEU A 126 -2.47 7.73 -29.82
N GLN A 127 -2.19 9.02 -29.60
CA GLN A 127 -2.33 10.06 -30.61
C GLN A 127 -0.94 10.47 -31.11
N SER A 128 -0.85 10.88 -32.38
CA SER A 128 0.42 11.33 -32.96
C SER A 128 1.01 12.50 -32.18
N ALA A 129 2.34 12.50 -31.99
CA ALA A 129 3.05 13.61 -31.36
C ALA A 129 2.97 14.90 -32.20
N CYS A 130 2.74 14.81 -33.51
CA CYS A 130 2.65 15.96 -34.43
C CYS A 130 3.81 16.97 -34.28
N GLY A 131 5.03 16.50 -34.04
CA GLY A 131 6.22 17.34 -33.88
C GLY A 131 6.32 18.09 -32.54
N ARG A 132 5.45 17.81 -31.56
CA ARG A 132 5.52 18.41 -30.22
C ARG A 132 6.81 18.01 -29.50
N THR A 133 7.40 18.97 -28.81
CA THR A 133 8.54 18.74 -27.93
C THR A 133 8.08 18.41 -26.51
N MET A 134 8.87 17.59 -25.82
CA MET A 134 8.61 17.19 -24.44
C MET A 134 9.81 17.60 -23.59
N THR A 135 9.59 18.12 -22.39
CA THR A 135 10.66 18.56 -21.49
C THR A 135 10.73 17.63 -20.28
N LEU A 136 11.92 17.13 -19.94
CA LEU A 136 12.12 16.38 -18.71
C LEU A 136 12.23 17.34 -17.52
N ARG A 137 11.48 17.07 -16.46
CA ARG A 137 11.44 17.82 -15.20
C ARG A 137 11.78 16.89 -14.04
N SER A 138 12.40 17.43 -13.00
CA SER A 138 12.62 16.75 -11.72
C SER A 138 11.79 17.41 -10.63
N THR A 139 11.31 16.63 -9.67
CA THR A 139 10.58 17.17 -8.52
C THR A 139 11.52 17.81 -7.51
N SER A 140 11.09 18.92 -6.92
CA SER A 140 11.73 19.54 -5.77
C SER A 140 10.73 19.66 -4.63
N ASP A 141 11.16 19.38 -3.40
CA ASP A 141 10.35 19.65 -2.21
C ASP A 141 10.35 21.16 -1.92
N VAL A 142 9.18 21.78 -2.05
CA VAL A 142 8.97 23.21 -1.81
C VAL A 142 8.36 23.49 -0.44
N THR A 143 8.15 22.47 0.40
CA THR A 143 7.64 22.63 1.78
C THR A 143 8.45 23.64 2.58
N PRO A 144 9.81 23.66 2.51
CA PRO A 144 10.61 24.67 3.21
C PRO A 144 10.45 26.09 2.66
N GLN A 145 9.97 26.22 1.42
CA GLN A 145 9.81 27.49 0.70
C GLN A 145 8.38 28.03 0.79
N MET A 146 7.41 27.17 1.16
CA MET A 146 6.09 27.62 1.57
C MET A 146 6.25 28.37 2.88
N GLN A 147 6.48 29.68 2.77
CA GLN A 147 6.25 30.62 3.86
C GLN A 147 4.77 30.54 4.19
N LEU A 148 4.40 29.61 5.07
CA LEU A 148 3.20 29.78 5.86
C LEU A 148 3.47 31.08 6.62
N GLU A 149 2.80 32.17 6.22
CA GLU A 149 2.69 33.37 7.05
C GLU A 149 2.52 32.88 8.49
N PRO A 150 3.43 33.20 9.42
CA PRO A 150 3.32 32.72 10.78
C PRO A 150 1.98 33.23 11.30
N ARG A 151 1.00 32.34 11.37
CA ARG A 151 -0.29 32.62 11.96
C ARG A 151 0.04 33.15 13.34
N ALA A 152 -0.29 34.42 13.58
CA ALA A 152 0.02 35.12 14.83
C ALA A 152 -0.17 34.14 15.98
N GLU A 153 0.90 33.88 16.73
CA GLU A 153 0.87 32.87 17.78
C GLU A 153 -0.24 33.22 18.75
N ASP A 154 -1.36 32.51 18.63
CA ASP A 154 -2.46 32.63 19.56
C ASP A 154 -1.96 31.98 20.85
N GLY A 155 -1.70 32.79 21.87
CA GLY A 155 -1.29 32.31 23.19
C GLY A 155 -2.29 31.30 23.79
N GLY A 156 -3.55 31.34 23.34
CA GLY A 156 -4.56 30.32 23.65
C GLY A 156 -4.25 28.95 23.04
N PHE A 157 -3.72 28.89 21.81
CA PHE A 157 -3.34 27.63 21.17
C PHE A 157 -2.13 26.99 21.85
N GLN A 158 -1.11 27.76 22.22
CA GLN A 158 0.06 27.22 22.92
C GLN A 158 -0.30 26.69 24.32
N THR A 159 -1.21 27.38 25.01
CA THR A 159 -1.74 26.92 26.29
C THR A 159 -2.52 25.61 26.13
N ALA A 160 -3.38 25.52 25.11
CA ALA A 160 -4.13 24.29 24.79
C ALA A 160 -3.20 23.12 24.39
N VAL A 161 -2.12 23.39 23.65
CA VAL A 161 -1.10 22.38 23.30
C VAL A 161 -0.34 21.92 24.55
N ALA A 162 0.03 22.83 25.45
CA ALA A 162 0.70 22.48 26.70
C ALA A 162 -0.20 21.65 27.63
N GLU A 163 -1.47 22.01 27.74
CA GLU A 163 -2.48 21.25 28.49
C GLU A 163 -2.71 19.86 27.87
N ALA A 164 -2.84 19.77 26.54
CA ALA A 164 -2.98 18.51 25.84
C ALA A 164 -1.75 17.59 26.01
N LEU A 165 -0.54 18.14 25.98
CA LEU A 165 0.70 17.41 26.25
C LEU A 165 0.79 16.97 27.72
N ALA A 166 0.31 17.78 28.66
CA ALA A 166 0.24 17.42 30.07
C ALA A 166 -0.74 16.26 30.31
N GLU A 167 -1.90 16.28 29.67
CA GLU A 167 -2.85 15.16 29.72
C GLU A 167 -2.34 13.92 28.98
N GLN A 168 -1.67 14.07 27.85
CA GLN A 168 -1.00 12.96 27.17
C GLN A 168 0.04 12.30 28.08
N LYS A 169 0.81 13.07 28.86
CA LYS A 169 1.75 12.54 29.85
C LYS A 169 1.04 11.79 30.98
N LYS A 170 -0.08 12.30 31.49
CA LYS A 170 -0.90 11.60 32.51
C LYS A 170 -1.47 10.29 31.97
N PHE A 171 -1.94 10.30 30.72
CA PHE A 171 -2.45 9.11 30.05
C PHE A 171 -1.35 8.09 29.77
N ALA A 172 -0.17 8.54 29.33
CA ALA A 172 1.00 7.67 29.14
C ALA A 172 1.50 7.07 30.46
N ALA A 173 1.42 7.81 31.57
CA ALA A 173 1.71 7.30 32.91
C ALA A 173 0.66 6.32 33.45
N ALA A 174 -0.59 6.43 32.96
CA ALA A 174 -1.68 5.51 33.29
C ALA A 174 -1.74 4.27 32.37
N MET A 175 -0.97 4.26 31.27
CA MET A 175 -0.88 3.09 30.39
C MET A 175 -0.01 2.01 31.02
N VAL A 176 -0.53 0.78 30.97
CA VAL A 176 0.19 -0.44 31.36
C VAL A 176 1.51 -0.50 30.59
N PRO A 177 2.65 -0.83 31.24
CA PRO A 177 3.95 -0.90 30.59
C PRO A 177 3.85 -1.73 29.32
N GLU A 178 4.43 -1.23 28.22
CA GLU A 178 4.44 -1.93 26.95
C GLU A 178 4.94 -3.36 27.17
N PRO A 179 4.22 -4.37 26.62
CA PRO A 179 4.69 -5.74 26.72
C PRO A 179 6.10 -5.85 26.14
N PRO A 180 6.95 -6.75 26.66
CA PRO A 180 8.25 -7.02 26.07
C PRO A 180 8.13 -7.24 24.56
N LYS A 181 9.03 -6.63 23.77
CA LYS A 181 9.00 -6.68 22.29
C LYS A 181 8.80 -8.12 21.76
N LEU A 182 9.45 -9.10 22.40
CA LEU A 182 9.33 -10.52 22.08
C LEU A 182 7.92 -11.08 22.31
N TYR A 183 7.21 -10.62 23.34
CA TYR A 183 5.82 -11.00 23.58
C TYR A 183 4.90 -10.42 22.50
N LYS A 184 5.11 -9.16 22.09
CA LYS A 184 4.36 -8.53 21.00
C LYS A 184 4.55 -9.26 19.67
N GLU A 185 5.79 -9.55 19.28
CA GLU A 185 6.11 -10.31 18.07
C GLU A 185 5.48 -11.73 18.11
N CYS A 186 5.44 -12.35 19.28
CA CYS A 186 4.78 -13.63 19.49
C CYS A 186 3.25 -13.55 19.26
N LEU A 187 2.61 -12.51 19.81
CA LEU A 187 1.17 -12.27 19.60
C LEU A 187 0.85 -12.00 18.13
N ASP A 188 1.66 -11.19 17.43
CA ASP A 188 1.47 -10.90 16.00
C ASP A 188 1.58 -12.17 15.14
N ARG A 189 2.51 -13.07 15.48
CA ARG A 189 2.63 -14.37 14.82
C ARG A 189 1.40 -15.25 15.06
N LEU A 190 0.88 -15.28 16.28
CA LEU A 190 -0.36 -16.01 16.60
C LEU A 190 -1.58 -15.44 15.86
N ALA A 191 -1.70 -14.13 15.77
CA ALA A 191 -2.79 -13.47 15.05
C ALA A 191 -2.77 -13.80 13.56
N ARG A 192 -1.58 -13.80 12.93
CA ARG A 192 -1.39 -14.25 11.55
C ARG A 192 -1.77 -15.72 11.36
N ALA A 193 -1.25 -16.62 12.20
CA ALA A 193 -1.58 -18.05 12.13
C ALA A 193 -3.09 -18.32 12.33
N ALA A 194 -3.77 -17.54 13.18
CA ALA A 194 -5.22 -17.62 13.35
C ALA A 194 -5.98 -17.21 12.08
N THR A 195 -5.53 -16.14 11.43
CA THR A 195 -6.09 -15.66 10.17
C THR A 195 -5.89 -16.69 9.06
N ASP A 196 -4.68 -17.19 8.90
CA ASP A 196 -4.32 -18.20 7.90
C ASP A 196 -5.11 -19.50 8.11
N LEU A 197 -5.36 -19.89 9.36
CA LEU A 197 -6.21 -21.04 9.68
C LEU A 197 -7.66 -20.84 9.19
N GLY A 198 -8.19 -19.63 9.32
CA GLY A 198 -9.53 -19.27 8.81
C GLY A 198 -9.61 -19.38 7.28
N VAL A 199 -8.60 -18.86 6.58
CA VAL A 199 -8.48 -18.97 5.12
C VAL A 199 -8.34 -20.43 4.69
N ALA A 200 -7.46 -21.19 5.33
CA ALA A 200 -7.24 -22.60 5.01
C ALA A 200 -8.50 -23.46 5.23
N LYS A 201 -9.28 -23.20 6.30
CA LYS A 201 -10.58 -23.86 6.53
C LYS A 201 -11.58 -23.58 5.41
N SER A 202 -11.66 -22.34 4.96
CA SER A 202 -12.54 -21.93 3.86
C SER A 202 -12.10 -22.57 2.54
N HIS A 203 -10.80 -22.57 2.25
CA HIS A 203 -10.24 -23.22 1.07
C HIS A 203 -10.54 -24.72 1.06
N ARG A 204 -10.28 -25.42 2.18
CA ARG A 204 -10.64 -26.83 2.35
C ARG A 204 -12.11 -27.05 2.05
N HIS A 205 -13.01 -26.30 2.70
CA HIS A 205 -14.46 -26.43 2.48
C HIS A 205 -14.82 -26.40 1.00
N ASN A 206 -14.33 -25.39 0.28
CA ASN A 206 -14.61 -25.22 -1.16
C ASN A 206 -14.04 -26.38 -2.00
N THR A 207 -12.79 -26.78 -1.77
CA THR A 207 -12.16 -27.87 -2.54
C THR A 207 -12.79 -29.23 -2.28
N CYS A 208 -13.15 -29.53 -1.03
CA CYS A 208 -13.80 -30.78 -0.68
C CYS A 208 -15.24 -30.83 -1.21
N LYS A 209 -15.97 -29.69 -1.16
CA LYS A 209 -17.30 -29.57 -1.76
C LYS A 209 -17.25 -29.80 -3.27
N ALA A 210 -16.31 -29.16 -3.98
CA ALA A 210 -16.11 -29.38 -5.41
C ALA A 210 -15.72 -30.84 -5.74
N GLY A 211 -14.99 -31.51 -4.85
CA GLY A 211 -14.71 -32.95 -4.93
C GLY A 211 -15.99 -33.78 -4.81
N ALA A 212 -16.82 -33.52 -3.80
CA ALA A 212 -18.10 -34.22 -3.60
C ALA A 212 -19.07 -34.01 -4.79
N GLU A 213 -19.12 -32.79 -5.34
CA GLU A 213 -19.93 -32.49 -6.54
C GLU A 213 -19.41 -33.24 -7.78
N ALA A 214 -18.09 -33.28 -7.99
CA ALA A 214 -17.50 -34.07 -9.08
C ALA A 214 -17.79 -35.57 -8.90
N GLN A 215 -17.76 -36.07 -7.66
CA GLN A 215 -18.13 -37.45 -7.34
C GLN A 215 -19.60 -37.75 -7.64
N ALA A 216 -20.51 -36.82 -7.33
CA ALA A 216 -21.92 -36.95 -7.68
C ALA A 216 -22.12 -37.00 -9.20
N LYS A 217 -21.41 -36.15 -9.97
CA LYS A 217 -21.43 -36.16 -11.44
C LYS A 217 -20.90 -37.47 -12.03
N LEU A 218 -19.92 -38.13 -11.40
CA LEU A 218 -19.45 -39.45 -11.84
C LEU A 218 -20.53 -40.53 -11.82
N LYS A 219 -21.55 -40.39 -10.97
CA LYS A 219 -22.64 -41.37 -10.87
C LYS A 219 -23.64 -41.23 -12.02
N THR A 220 -23.76 -40.05 -12.61
CA THR A 220 -24.77 -39.74 -13.64
C THR A 220 -24.20 -39.67 -15.06
N VAL A 221 -22.90 -39.49 -15.21
CA VAL A 221 -22.24 -39.37 -16.54
C VAL A 221 -22.09 -40.73 -17.21
N GLN A 222 -22.58 -40.81 -18.46
CA GLN A 222 -22.47 -41.98 -19.34
C GLN A 222 -21.00 -42.34 -19.65
N PRO A 223 -20.70 -43.62 -19.96
CA PRO A 223 -19.35 -44.05 -20.36
C PRO A 223 -18.81 -43.25 -21.56
N GLY A 224 -17.53 -42.87 -21.51
CA GLY A 224 -16.86 -42.14 -22.61
C GLY A 224 -15.86 -41.09 -22.13
N LEU A 225 -15.39 -40.24 -23.05
CA LEU A 225 -14.41 -39.17 -22.81
C LEU A 225 -14.86 -38.15 -21.73
N SER A 226 -16.16 -37.90 -21.62
CA SER A 226 -16.74 -37.05 -20.59
C SER A 226 -16.53 -37.63 -19.19
N ARG A 227 -16.67 -38.95 -19.01
CA ARG A 227 -16.44 -39.64 -17.74
C ARG A 227 -14.98 -39.52 -17.30
N VAL A 228 -14.03 -39.66 -18.22
CA VAL A 228 -12.59 -39.55 -17.92
C VAL A 228 -12.25 -38.16 -17.36
N ARG A 229 -12.74 -37.09 -17.97
CA ARG A 229 -12.53 -35.71 -17.48
C ARG A 229 -13.11 -35.49 -16.08
N VAL A 230 -14.29 -36.04 -15.80
CA VAL A 230 -14.90 -35.93 -14.46
C VAL A 230 -14.11 -36.75 -13.43
N VAL A 231 -13.52 -37.89 -13.81
CA VAL A 231 -12.64 -38.68 -12.92
C VAL A 231 -11.38 -37.89 -12.56
N GLU A 232 -10.75 -37.25 -13.55
CA GLU A 232 -9.57 -36.40 -13.32
C GLU A 232 -9.90 -35.20 -12.44
N GLN A 233 -11.05 -34.55 -12.68
CA GLN A 233 -11.53 -33.43 -11.87
C GLN A 233 -11.79 -33.85 -10.42
N TYR A 234 -12.43 -35.01 -10.21
CA TYR A 234 -12.65 -35.58 -8.88
C TYR A 234 -11.32 -35.83 -8.16
N LYS A 235 -10.38 -36.54 -8.80
CA LYS A 235 -9.06 -36.84 -8.23
C LYS A 235 -8.30 -35.56 -7.87
N GLY A 236 -8.29 -34.57 -8.77
CA GLY A 236 -7.63 -33.29 -8.55
C GLY A 236 -8.24 -32.51 -7.39
N ASN A 237 -9.56 -32.47 -7.26
CA ASN A 237 -10.24 -31.80 -6.16
C ASN A 237 -10.01 -32.50 -4.81
N MET A 238 -9.99 -33.84 -4.79
CA MET A 238 -9.70 -34.60 -3.58
C MET A 238 -8.26 -34.41 -3.10
N ALA A 239 -7.28 -34.42 -4.00
CA ALA A 239 -5.89 -34.14 -3.64
C ALA A 239 -5.70 -32.72 -3.05
N LYS A 240 -6.42 -31.73 -3.59
CA LYS A 240 -6.44 -30.36 -3.04
C LYS A 240 -7.10 -30.30 -1.65
N CYS A 241 -8.21 -31.02 -1.47
CA CYS A 241 -8.91 -31.14 -0.19
C CYS A 241 -8.03 -31.78 0.91
N GLU A 242 -7.28 -32.84 0.58
CA GLU A 242 -6.32 -33.48 1.49
C GLU A 242 -5.18 -32.54 1.85
N THR A 243 -4.59 -31.88 0.85
CA THR A 243 -3.52 -30.89 1.05
C THR A 243 -3.98 -29.77 1.98
N ALA A 244 -5.16 -29.20 1.74
CA ALA A 244 -5.74 -28.15 2.59
C ALA A 244 -6.01 -28.63 4.02
N SER A 245 -6.38 -29.90 4.20
CA SER A 245 -6.56 -30.52 5.51
C SER A 245 -5.25 -30.66 6.29
N ALA A 246 -4.16 -31.02 5.61
CA ALA A 246 -2.82 -31.08 6.20
C ALA A 246 -2.33 -29.68 6.66
N VAL A 247 -2.57 -28.65 5.85
CA VAL A 247 -2.25 -27.25 6.21
C VAL A 247 -3.01 -26.81 7.46
N ILE A 248 -4.31 -27.10 7.55
CA ILE A 248 -5.12 -26.80 8.75
C ILE A 248 -4.55 -27.50 10.00
N ALA A 249 -4.15 -28.76 9.88
CA ALA A 249 -3.57 -29.51 11.00
C ALA A 249 -2.24 -28.88 11.48
N SER A 250 -1.39 -28.44 10.55
CA SER A 250 -0.14 -27.73 10.86
C SER A 250 -0.40 -26.40 11.56
N LEU A 251 -1.29 -25.56 11.01
CA LEU A 251 -1.63 -24.26 11.59
C LEU A 251 -2.29 -24.39 12.97
N ALA A 252 -3.16 -25.39 13.16
CA ALA A 252 -3.76 -25.66 14.47
C ALA A 252 -2.69 -26.04 15.53
N LYS A 253 -1.66 -26.80 15.14
CA LYS A 253 -0.52 -27.14 15.99
C LYS A 253 0.35 -25.91 16.28
N GLU A 254 0.54 -25.03 15.31
CA GLU A 254 1.27 -23.78 15.51
C GLU A 254 0.53 -22.83 16.48
N LEU A 255 -0.79 -22.75 16.40
CA LEU A 255 -1.63 -21.97 17.30
C LEU A 255 -1.60 -22.49 18.74
N SER A 256 -1.73 -23.81 18.94
CA SER A 256 -1.69 -24.40 20.28
C SER A 256 -0.30 -24.29 20.90
N GLY A 257 0.75 -24.62 20.14
CA GLY A 257 2.14 -24.48 20.61
C GLY A 257 2.58 -23.03 20.79
N GLY A 258 2.12 -22.12 19.92
CA GLY A 258 2.43 -20.70 19.98
C GLY A 258 1.80 -20.01 21.18
N LYS A 259 0.57 -20.38 21.57
CA LYS A 259 -0.08 -19.84 22.78
C LYS A 259 0.73 -20.15 24.04
N ALA A 260 1.23 -21.37 24.17
CA ALA A 260 2.10 -21.76 25.28
C ALA A 260 3.42 -20.95 25.30
N ARG A 261 4.06 -20.78 24.13
CA ARG A 261 5.30 -19.97 24.00
C ARG A 261 5.08 -18.49 24.29
N CYS A 262 3.97 -17.90 23.86
CA CYS A 262 3.69 -16.50 24.18
C CYS A 262 3.38 -16.35 25.68
N ALA A 263 2.67 -17.31 26.29
CA ALA A 263 2.40 -17.29 27.72
C ALA A 263 3.68 -17.28 28.58
N SER A 264 4.73 -18.02 28.19
CA SER A 264 6.02 -18.00 28.89
C SER A 264 6.75 -16.66 28.76
N LEU A 265 6.60 -15.96 27.63
CA LEU A 265 7.21 -14.64 27.39
C LEU A 265 6.49 -13.50 28.13
N LYS A 266 5.27 -13.72 28.62
CA LYS A 266 4.49 -12.72 29.38
C LYS A 266 5.09 -12.41 30.76
N GLY A 267 5.89 -13.32 31.32
CA GLY A 267 6.44 -13.24 32.67
C GLY A 267 7.95 -13.03 32.78
N GLU A 268 8.69 -13.05 31.66
CA GLU A 268 10.13 -12.77 31.67
C GLU A 268 10.37 -11.27 31.82
N LYS A 269 10.82 -10.84 33.02
CA LYS A 269 11.42 -9.51 33.17
C LYS A 269 12.63 -9.40 32.24
N PRO A 270 12.84 -8.26 31.56
CA PRO A 270 14.03 -8.08 30.73
C PRO A 270 15.26 -8.31 31.61
N LYS A 271 16.09 -9.31 31.27
CA LYS A 271 17.44 -9.40 31.82
C LYS A 271 18.17 -8.15 31.37
N ALA A 272 18.58 -7.31 32.33
CA ALA A 272 19.49 -6.21 32.09
C ALA A 272 20.68 -6.79 31.30
N LYS A 273 20.87 -6.31 30.07
CA LYS A 273 22.09 -6.59 29.33
C LYS A 273 23.21 -5.86 30.05
N ASP A 274 24.24 -6.59 30.44
CA ASP A 274 25.53 -6.03 30.83
C ASP A 274 25.94 -4.99 29.78
N GLU A 275 26.07 -3.75 30.22
CA GLU A 275 26.73 -2.69 29.47
C GLU A 275 28.21 -3.09 29.33
N GLN A 276 28.61 -3.46 28.11
CA GLN A 276 30.02 -3.39 27.74
C GLN A 276 30.41 -1.90 27.62
N PRO A 277 31.50 -1.46 28.25
CA PRO A 277 31.95 -0.09 28.15
C PRO A 277 32.59 0.13 26.77
N MET A 278 31.90 0.89 25.91
CA MET A 278 32.53 1.50 24.74
C MET A 278 33.29 2.74 25.23
N SER A 279 34.57 2.56 25.54
CA SER A 279 35.52 3.66 25.66
C SER A 279 35.69 4.33 24.30
N GLY A 280 34.94 5.41 24.06
CA GLY A 280 35.12 6.33 22.95
C GLY A 280 35.35 7.72 23.50
N SER A 281 36.63 8.06 23.71
CA SER A 281 37.07 9.41 24.08
C SER A 281 36.59 10.42 23.03
N VAL A 282 35.76 11.38 23.46
CA VAL A 282 35.60 12.66 22.77
C VAL A 282 35.95 13.74 23.79
N SER A 283 37.26 13.99 23.92
CA SER A 283 37.75 15.27 24.43
C SER A 283 37.66 16.30 23.31
N GLY A 284 36.98 17.42 23.58
CA GLY A 284 36.85 18.53 22.64
C GLY A 284 35.87 19.57 23.17
N ALA A 285 36.36 20.38 24.10
CA ALA A 285 35.60 21.32 24.92
C ALA A 285 34.82 22.38 24.11
N LEU A 286 33.55 22.57 24.49
CA LEU A 286 32.93 23.89 24.51
C LEU A 286 33.51 24.64 25.72
N SER A 287 34.25 25.72 25.47
CA SER A 287 34.53 26.73 26.49
C SER A 287 33.86 28.04 26.10
N ALA A 288 33.04 28.49 27.05
CA ALA A 288 32.36 29.75 27.23
C ALA A 288 32.97 30.98 26.51
N LEU A 289 32.09 31.72 25.85
CA LEU A 289 32.25 33.16 25.60
C LEU A 289 31.99 33.90 26.92
N ASP A 290 33.02 34.54 27.45
CA ASP A 290 32.92 35.60 28.46
C ASP A 290 33.10 36.96 27.76
N PRO A 291 32.18 37.93 27.91
CA PRO A 291 32.26 39.22 27.26
C PRO A 291 32.91 40.25 28.17
N SER A 292 34.08 40.83 27.80
CA SER A 292 34.52 42.17 28.22
C SER A 292 35.92 42.54 27.73
N GLY A 293 36.07 43.77 27.22
CA GLY A 293 37.32 44.57 27.26
C GLY A 293 38.16 44.57 25.98
N LEU A 294 38.04 45.60 25.11
CA LEU A 294 38.75 46.89 25.14
C LEU A 294 40.26 46.83 24.84
N LEU A 295 40.65 47.64 23.83
CA LEU A 295 41.93 48.33 23.64
C LEU A 295 43.13 47.51 23.15
N ARG A 296 43.37 47.49 21.84
CA ARG A 296 44.26 48.40 21.08
C ARG A 296 44.35 47.98 19.62
#